data_AF-A0A1I0KD06-F1
#
_entry.id   AF-A0A1I0KD06-F1
#
_cell.length_a   1.000
_cell.length_b   1.000
_cell.length_c   1.000
_cell.angle_alpha   90.00
_cell.angle_beta   90.00
_cell.angle_gamma   90.00
#
_symmetry.space_group_name_H-M   'P 1'
#
loop_
_entity.id
_entity.type
_entity.pdbx_description
1 polymer ?
#
loop_
_entity_poly.entity_id
_entity_poly.type
_entity_poly.pdbx_seq_one_letter_code
_entity_poly.pdbx_strand_id
1 'polypeptide(L)'
;MSTRKLLSKAKALIAEIQSNTASPEQRELLDAVFDALLFIDSTGQLYVFEDYRKHLASNDLPLALASFDTLQAAEAWLRETPEPPSSASLLIGGQYHELVFIREQNHRRIFPHPVLEHVLNGLLRDGLPAPVASFATRQDAEAWFQRLPAPGNPFIIHIAGEPHLAVYQPRAQHRAIYPFPRSLNSHEPG
;
A
#
# COMPACT_ATOMS: atom_id res chain seq x y z
N MET A 1 13.53 -16.40 6.46
CA MET A 1 14.14 -16.81 5.17
C MET A 1 14.25 -15.56 4.30
N SER A 2 15.41 -15.27 3.66
CA SER A 2 15.57 -14.02 2.88
C SER A 2 14.64 -13.98 1.66
N THR A 3 14.21 -12.78 1.24
CA THR A 3 13.31 -12.60 0.09
C THR A 3 13.92 -13.17 -1.19
N ARG A 4 15.23 -13.02 -1.39
CA ARG A 4 15.96 -13.66 -2.51
C ARG A 4 15.76 -15.19 -2.53
N LYS A 5 15.90 -15.84 -1.37
CA LYS A 5 15.74 -17.30 -1.27
C LYS A 5 14.28 -17.72 -1.47
N LEU A 6 13.32 -16.89 -1.06
CA LEU A 6 11.90 -17.13 -1.30
C LEU A 6 11.54 -17.02 -2.78
N LEU A 7 12.01 -15.98 -3.47
CA LEU A 7 11.79 -15.82 -4.91
C LEU A 7 12.43 -16.94 -5.72
N SER A 8 13.64 -17.36 -5.37
CA SER A 8 14.30 -18.50 -6.00
C SER A 8 13.48 -19.79 -5.84
N LYS A 9 12.96 -20.07 -4.63
CA LYS A 9 12.08 -21.23 -4.40
C LYS A 9 10.74 -21.12 -5.12
N ALA A 10 10.14 -19.93 -5.17
CA ALA A 10 8.89 -19.69 -5.88
C ALA A 10 9.05 -19.94 -7.38
N LYS A 11 10.13 -19.46 -8.00
CA LYS A 11 10.48 -19.76 -9.40
C LYS A 11 10.62 -21.26 -9.64
N ALA A 12 11.33 -21.98 -8.76
CA ALA A 12 11.48 -23.43 -8.88
C ALA A 12 10.12 -24.17 -8.77
N LEU A 13 9.26 -23.75 -7.83
CA LEU A 13 7.93 -24.32 -7.67
C LEU A 13 7.05 -24.10 -8.90
N ILE A 14 7.06 -22.89 -9.47
CA ILE A 14 6.29 -22.59 -10.68
C ILE A 14 6.77 -23.45 -11.85
N ALA A 15 8.09 -23.58 -12.03
CA ALA A 15 8.67 -24.44 -13.07
C ALA A 15 8.28 -25.93 -12.92
N GLU A 16 8.20 -26.41 -11.67
CA GLU A 16 7.70 -27.76 -11.36
C GLU A 16 6.21 -27.91 -11.68
N ILE A 17 5.38 -26.91 -11.41
CA ILE A 17 3.96 -26.96 -11.76
C ILE A 17 3.77 -26.91 -13.28
N GLN A 18 4.55 -26.09 -14.00
CA GLN A 18 4.52 -25.98 -15.45
C GLN A 18 4.86 -27.30 -16.15
N SER A 19 5.86 -28.04 -15.64
CA SER A 19 6.26 -29.32 -16.22
C SER A 19 5.21 -30.43 -16.05
N ASN A 20 4.35 -30.30 -15.04
CA ASN A 20 3.30 -31.26 -14.72
C ASN A 20 1.91 -30.84 -15.24
N THR A 21 1.74 -29.62 -15.75
CA THR A 21 0.44 -29.17 -16.26
C THR A 21 0.25 -29.51 -17.74
N ALA A 22 -0.93 -30.03 -18.08
CA ALA A 22 -1.34 -30.36 -19.45
C ALA A 22 -2.23 -29.27 -20.09
N SER A 23 -2.78 -28.34 -19.30
CA SER A 23 -3.62 -27.26 -19.82
C SER A 23 -2.75 -26.12 -20.37
N PRO A 24 -2.94 -25.73 -21.64
CA PRO A 24 -2.29 -24.57 -22.22
C PRO A 24 -2.61 -23.27 -21.48
N GLU A 25 -3.86 -23.10 -21.04
CA GLU A 25 -4.34 -21.90 -20.33
C GLU A 25 -3.67 -21.77 -18.97
N GLN A 26 -3.53 -22.88 -18.23
CA GLN A 26 -2.81 -22.89 -16.97
C GLN A 26 -1.32 -22.60 -17.16
N ARG A 27 -0.73 -23.07 -18.26
CA ARG A 27 0.68 -22.81 -18.58
C ARG A 27 0.92 -21.31 -18.82
N GLU A 28 0.05 -20.67 -19.61
CA GLU A 28 0.14 -19.22 -19.87
C GLU A 28 0.06 -18.38 -18.59
N LEU A 29 -0.83 -18.74 -17.66
CA LEU A 29 -0.91 -18.07 -16.36
C LEU A 29 0.38 -18.24 -15.53
N LEU A 30 0.95 -19.43 -15.53
CA LEU A 30 2.19 -19.72 -14.80
C LEU A 30 3.39 -18.99 -15.43
N ASP A 31 3.45 -18.90 -16.75
CA ASP A 31 4.47 -18.15 -17.49
C ASP A 31 4.43 -16.67 -17.11
N ALA A 32 3.25 -16.05 -17.09
CA ALA A 32 3.09 -14.65 -16.69
C ALA A 32 3.59 -14.38 -15.25
N VAL A 33 3.31 -15.29 -14.31
CA VAL A 33 3.81 -15.16 -12.93
C VAL A 33 5.32 -15.35 -12.88
N PHE A 34 5.88 -16.32 -13.61
CA PHE A 34 7.31 -16.56 -13.67
C PHE A 34 8.07 -15.34 -14.23
N ASP A 35 7.54 -14.73 -15.30
CA ASP A 35 8.09 -13.53 -15.92
C ASP A 35 8.05 -12.33 -14.97
N ALA A 36 6.99 -12.16 -14.19
CA ALA A 36 6.93 -11.13 -13.15
C ALA A 36 8.03 -11.32 -12.08
N LEU A 37 8.29 -12.56 -11.66
CA LEU A 37 9.36 -12.85 -10.70
C LEU A 37 10.75 -12.61 -11.29
N LEU A 38 10.95 -12.93 -12.58
CA LEU A 38 12.18 -12.62 -13.30
C LEU A 38 12.37 -11.11 -13.47
N PHE A 39 11.31 -10.38 -13.77
CA PHE A 39 11.34 -8.92 -13.91
C PHE A 39 11.80 -8.26 -12.60
N ILE A 40 11.25 -8.65 -11.45
CA ILE A 40 11.67 -8.12 -10.15
C ILE A 40 13.16 -8.35 -9.88
N ASP A 41 13.66 -9.53 -10.22
CA ASP A 41 15.07 -9.92 -10.02
C ASP A 41 16.01 -9.16 -10.97
N SER A 42 15.66 -9.11 -12.26
CA SER A 42 16.48 -8.52 -13.32
C SER A 42 16.52 -6.99 -13.30
N THR A 43 15.47 -6.35 -12.76
CA THR A 43 15.39 -4.88 -12.62
C THR A 43 15.97 -4.37 -11.30
N GLY A 44 16.50 -5.24 -10.45
CA GLY A 44 17.07 -4.86 -9.15
C GLY A 44 16.03 -4.47 -8.10
N GLN A 45 14.74 -4.73 -8.35
CA GLN A 45 13.62 -4.35 -7.48
C GLN A 45 13.46 -5.28 -6.26
N LEU A 46 14.44 -6.14 -5.99
CA LEU A 46 14.39 -7.14 -4.93
C LEU A 46 14.23 -6.51 -3.54
N TYR A 47 14.93 -5.42 -3.25
CA TYR A 47 14.84 -4.74 -1.94
C TYR A 47 13.50 -4.02 -1.79
N VAL A 48 13.01 -3.37 -2.85
CA VAL A 48 11.68 -2.75 -2.87
C VAL A 48 10.59 -3.81 -2.65
N PHE A 49 10.72 -4.98 -3.28
CA PHE A 49 9.80 -6.08 -3.08
C PHE A 49 9.90 -6.71 -1.67
N GLU A 50 11.09 -6.76 -1.09
CA GLU A 50 11.28 -7.21 0.29
C GLU A 50 10.60 -6.27 1.28
N ASP A 51 10.78 -4.96 1.12
CA ASP A 51 10.15 -3.96 1.96
C ASP A 51 8.64 -3.99 1.76
N TYR A 52 8.16 -4.09 0.53
CA TYR A 52 6.73 -4.33 0.23
C TYR A 52 6.19 -5.53 1.02
N ARG A 53 6.88 -6.68 0.99
CA ARG A 53 6.45 -7.87 1.73
C ARG A 53 6.46 -7.70 3.25
N LYS A 54 7.41 -6.95 3.80
CA LYS A 54 7.44 -6.64 5.25
C LYS A 54 6.25 -5.76 5.64
N HIS A 55 5.93 -4.76 4.83
CA HIS A 55 4.76 -3.90 5.05
C HIS A 55 3.44 -4.69 4.94
N LEU A 56 3.31 -5.59 3.95
CA LEU A 56 2.13 -6.46 3.88
C LEU A 56 1.97 -7.36 5.11
N ALA A 57 3.09 -7.82 5.69
CA ALA A 57 3.05 -8.69 6.86
C ALA A 57 2.70 -7.98 8.17
N SER A 58 2.85 -6.65 8.24
CA SER A 58 2.56 -5.89 9.47
C SER A 58 1.12 -5.39 9.54
N ASN A 59 0.33 -5.42 8.45
CA ASN A 59 -0.97 -4.75 8.35
C ASN A 59 -0.96 -3.26 8.76
N ASP A 60 0.23 -2.66 8.86
CA ASP A 60 0.41 -1.27 9.26
C ASP A 60 0.49 -0.39 8.02
N LEU A 61 -0.13 0.79 8.11
CA LEU A 61 0.05 1.81 7.08
C LEU A 61 1.50 2.31 7.11
N PRO A 62 2.16 2.44 5.94
CA PRO A 62 3.48 3.05 5.88
C PRO A 62 3.46 4.46 6.46
N LEU A 63 4.52 4.83 7.17
CA LEU A 63 4.67 6.21 7.66
C LEU A 63 5.02 7.12 6.49
N ALA A 64 4.07 7.97 6.11
CA ALA A 64 4.26 8.92 5.03
C ALA A 64 5.29 9.98 5.42
N LEU A 65 6.35 10.12 4.61
CA LEU A 65 7.40 11.11 4.81
C LEU A 65 6.87 12.53 4.65
N ALA A 66 6.04 12.74 3.63
CA ALA A 66 5.44 14.03 3.30
C ALA A 66 4.06 13.83 2.68
N SER A 67 3.27 14.90 2.67
CA SER A 67 1.95 14.96 2.04
C SER A 67 1.90 16.13 1.06
N PHE A 68 1.27 15.90 -0.08
CA PHE A 68 1.07 16.87 -1.15
C PHE A 68 -0.37 16.81 -1.66
N ASP A 69 -0.89 17.93 -2.14
CA ASP A 69 -2.23 17.96 -2.74
C ASP A 69 -2.23 17.36 -4.15
N THR A 70 -1.12 17.49 -4.89
CA THR A 70 -1.02 17.06 -6.30
C THR A 70 0.30 16.35 -6.61
N LEU A 71 0.28 15.48 -7.63
CA LEU A 71 1.48 14.79 -8.11
C LEU A 71 2.53 15.80 -8.60
N GLN A 72 2.10 16.86 -9.29
CA GLN A 72 3.01 17.91 -9.77
C GLN A 72 3.78 18.57 -8.63
N ALA A 73 3.14 18.85 -7.49
CA ALA A 73 3.80 19.41 -6.32
C ALA A 73 4.81 18.42 -5.71
N ALA A 74 4.44 17.14 -5.62
CA ALA A 74 5.34 16.10 -5.12
C ALA A 74 6.57 15.92 -6.03
N GLU A 75 6.38 15.93 -7.35
CA GLU A 75 7.48 15.84 -8.32
C GLU A 75 8.39 17.08 -8.30
N ALA A 76 7.83 18.28 -8.11
CA ALA A 76 8.61 19.50 -7.94
C ALA A 76 9.52 19.39 -6.71
N TRP A 77 8.95 19.00 -5.56
CA TRP A 77 9.70 18.73 -4.35
C TRP A 77 10.81 17.68 -4.57
N LEU A 78 10.53 16.60 -5.29
CA LEU A 78 11.52 15.54 -5.57
C LEU A 78 12.69 16.02 -6.45
N ARG A 79 12.43 16.95 -7.39
CA ARG A 79 13.48 17.56 -8.21
C ARG A 79 14.35 18.51 -7.40
N GLU A 80 13.73 19.30 -6.53
CA GLU A 80 14.41 20.29 -5.70
C GLU A 80 15.16 19.67 -4.51
N THR A 81 14.78 18.46 -4.10
CA THR A 81 15.49 17.72 -3.05
C THR A 81 16.79 17.14 -3.62
N PRO A 82 17.98 17.59 -3.15
CA PRO A 82 19.25 17.16 -3.73
C PRO A 82 19.52 15.67 -3.49
N GLU A 83 19.18 15.19 -2.29
CA GLU A 83 19.43 13.83 -1.86
C GLU A 83 18.21 13.26 -1.10
N PRO A 84 17.16 12.83 -1.82
CA PRO A 84 16.01 12.20 -1.20
C PRO A 84 16.35 10.81 -0.65
N PRO A 85 15.54 10.24 0.26
CA PRO A 85 15.66 8.84 0.65
C PRO A 85 15.62 7.89 -0.56
N SER A 86 16.28 6.73 -0.47
CA SER A 86 16.25 5.73 -1.55
C SER A 86 14.85 5.17 -1.81
N SER A 87 14.03 5.08 -0.76
CA SER A 87 12.59 4.86 -0.87
C SER A 87 11.88 5.53 0.29
N ALA A 88 10.65 5.98 0.05
CA ALA A 88 9.77 6.56 1.06
C ALA A 88 8.32 6.60 0.56
N SER A 89 7.37 6.40 1.47
CA SER A 89 5.96 6.61 1.15
C SER A 89 5.60 8.10 1.24
N LEU A 90 4.79 8.56 0.30
CA LEU A 90 4.25 9.91 0.21
C LEU A 90 2.72 9.84 0.18
N LEU A 91 2.05 10.86 0.73
CA LEU A 91 0.62 11.06 0.50
C LEU A 91 0.43 12.10 -0.60
N ILE A 92 -0.33 11.76 -1.64
CA ILE A 92 -0.65 12.68 -2.73
C ILE A 92 -2.16 12.64 -2.94
N GLY A 93 -2.84 13.76 -2.72
CA GLY A 93 -4.31 13.81 -2.73
C GLY A 93 -4.94 12.84 -1.72
N GLY A 94 -4.25 12.58 -0.60
CA GLY A 94 -4.65 11.62 0.42
C GLY A 94 -4.37 10.14 0.08
N GLN A 95 -3.83 9.83 -1.11
CA GLN A 95 -3.51 8.48 -1.55
C GLN A 95 -2.01 8.16 -1.39
N TYR A 96 -1.70 6.92 -1.04
CA TYR A 96 -0.32 6.47 -0.90
C TYR A 96 0.38 6.34 -2.25
N HIS A 97 1.55 6.92 -2.31
CA HIS A 97 2.50 6.80 -3.40
C HIS A 97 3.84 6.38 -2.83
N GLU A 98 4.64 5.68 -3.63
CA GLU A 98 6.00 5.33 -3.26
C GLU A 98 6.97 6.14 -4.10
N LEU A 99 7.92 6.77 -3.41
CA LEU A 99 9.11 7.36 -4.00
C LEU A 99 10.19 6.29 -4.07
N VAL A 100 10.89 6.22 -5.19
CA VAL A 100 12.13 5.46 -5.33
C VAL A 100 13.20 6.35 -5.95
N PHE A 101 14.40 6.33 -5.35
CA PHE A 101 15.59 6.99 -5.86
C PHE A 101 16.77 6.03 -5.96
N ILE A 102 17.15 5.72 -7.19
CA ILE A 102 18.33 4.91 -7.52
C ILE A 102 19.49 5.88 -7.79
N ARG A 103 20.41 5.98 -6.83
CA ARG A 103 21.50 6.97 -6.82
C ARG A 103 22.45 6.81 -7.99
N GLU A 104 22.81 5.57 -8.30
CA GLU A 104 23.78 5.20 -9.33
C GLU A 104 23.35 5.66 -10.72
N GLN A 105 22.04 5.73 -10.96
CA GLN A 105 21.44 6.10 -12.24
C GLN A 105 20.84 7.51 -12.21
N ASN A 106 20.93 8.19 -11.06
CA ASN A 106 20.18 9.41 -10.74
C ASN A 106 18.69 9.30 -11.12
N HIS A 107 18.10 8.12 -10.96
CA HIS A 107 16.74 7.83 -11.41
C HIS A 107 15.77 8.00 -10.24
N ARG A 108 14.84 8.94 -10.38
CA ARG A 108 13.85 9.32 -9.35
C ARG A 108 12.45 9.12 -9.90
N ARG A 109 11.60 8.40 -9.18
CA ARG A 109 10.20 8.20 -9.57
C ARG A 109 9.27 8.23 -8.37
N ILE A 110 8.05 8.66 -8.64
CA ILE A 110 6.89 8.54 -7.75
C ILE A 110 5.88 7.70 -8.51
N PHE A 111 5.28 6.71 -7.85
CA PHE A 111 4.21 5.90 -8.45
C PHE A 111 3.13 5.59 -7.42
N PRO A 112 1.86 5.42 -7.86
CA PRO A 112 0.78 5.01 -6.97
C PRO A 112 1.11 3.69 -6.27
N HIS A 113 0.79 3.59 -4.98
CA HIS A 113 1.06 2.41 -4.19
C HIS A 113 -0.22 1.93 -3.46
N PRO A 114 -0.82 0.79 -3.86
CA PRO A 114 -2.15 0.37 -3.40
C PRO A 114 -2.16 -0.25 -1.98
N VAL A 115 -1.26 0.19 -1.10
CA VAL A 115 -1.15 -0.35 0.28
C VAL A 115 -2.40 -0.10 1.11
N LEU A 116 -3.06 1.04 0.91
CA LEU A 116 -4.25 1.39 1.66
C LEU A 116 -5.37 0.36 1.46
N GLU A 117 -5.63 -0.03 0.21
CA GLU A 117 -6.65 -1.05 -0.10
C GLU A 117 -6.31 -2.39 0.54
N HIS A 118 -5.03 -2.79 0.51
CA HIS A 118 -4.59 -4.02 1.14
C HIS A 118 -4.83 -4.00 2.65
N VAL A 119 -4.44 -2.93 3.33
CA VAL A 119 -4.62 -2.78 4.78
C VAL A 119 -6.10 -2.76 5.15
N LEU A 120 -6.93 -2.00 4.42
CA LEU A 120 -8.37 -1.95 4.69
C LEU A 120 -9.04 -3.32 4.52
N ASN A 121 -8.67 -4.07 3.47
CA ASN A 121 -9.17 -5.42 3.24
C ASN A 121 -8.67 -6.43 4.29
N GLY A 122 -7.43 -6.27 4.77
CA GLY A 122 -6.88 -7.05 5.87
C GLY A 122 -7.68 -6.85 7.16
N LEU A 123 -7.90 -5.59 7.55
CA LEU A 123 -8.69 -5.23 8.72
C LEU A 123 -10.14 -5.74 8.65
N LEU A 124 -10.78 -5.69 7.47
CA LEU A 124 -12.12 -6.26 7.29
C LEU A 124 -12.13 -7.78 7.49
N ARG A 125 -11.09 -8.48 7.01
CA ARG A 125 -10.95 -9.93 7.15
C ARG A 125 -10.71 -10.35 8.60
N ASP A 126 -9.88 -9.59 9.31
CA ASP A 126 -9.49 -9.87 10.69
C ASP A 126 -10.58 -9.47 11.71
N GLY A 127 -11.56 -8.68 11.26
CA GLY A 127 -12.63 -8.13 12.08
C GLY A 127 -12.26 -6.74 12.62
N LEU A 128 -13.16 -5.78 12.43
CA LEU A 128 -12.93 -4.41 12.87
C LEU A 128 -13.03 -4.30 14.40
N PRO A 129 -12.09 -3.60 15.06
CA PRO A 129 -12.26 -3.23 16.46
C PRO A 129 -13.46 -2.28 16.62
N ALA A 130 -13.97 -2.19 17.85
CA ALA A 130 -15.09 -1.29 18.15
C ALA A 130 -14.75 0.16 17.77
N PRO A 131 -15.69 0.91 17.17
CA PRO A 131 -15.45 2.30 16.80
C PRO A 131 -15.25 3.14 18.06
N VAL A 132 -14.25 4.02 18.04
CA VAL A 132 -13.96 4.92 19.18
C VAL A 132 -14.92 6.11 19.23
N ALA A 133 -15.56 6.42 18.11
CA ALA A 133 -16.53 7.50 17.97
C ALA A 133 -17.46 7.27 16.77
N SER A 134 -18.62 7.92 16.78
CA SER A 134 -19.61 7.87 15.70
C SER A 134 -20.12 9.27 15.38
N PHE A 135 -20.24 9.59 14.10
CA PHE A 135 -20.63 10.90 13.60
C PHE A 135 -21.74 10.77 12.55
N ALA A 136 -22.62 11.77 12.47
CA ALA A 136 -23.62 11.84 11.42
C ALA A 136 -22.99 12.26 10.08
N THR A 137 -22.01 13.15 10.10
CA THR A 137 -21.39 13.71 8.89
C THR A 137 -19.87 13.58 8.91
N ARG A 138 -19.28 13.58 7.70
CA ARG A 138 -17.82 13.59 7.53
C ARG A 138 -17.18 14.85 8.09
N GLN A 139 -17.83 16.00 7.91
CA GLN A 139 -17.33 17.27 8.41
C GLN A 139 -17.19 17.28 9.94
N ASP A 140 -18.17 16.72 10.66
CA ASP A 140 -18.12 16.62 12.13
C ASP A 140 -16.98 15.70 12.58
N ALA A 141 -16.81 14.57 11.90
CA ALA A 141 -15.74 13.63 12.16
C ALA A 141 -14.35 14.26 11.94
N GLU A 142 -14.17 15.00 10.86
CA GLU A 142 -12.93 15.71 10.54
C GLU A 142 -12.65 16.80 11.59
N ALA A 143 -13.64 17.62 11.93
CA ALA A 143 -13.49 18.67 12.95
C ALA A 143 -13.13 18.10 14.33
N TRP A 144 -13.73 16.96 14.70
CA TRP A 144 -13.36 16.24 15.92
C TRP A 144 -11.94 15.69 15.84
N PHE A 145 -11.57 15.05 14.73
CA PHE A 145 -10.26 14.42 14.57
C PHE A 145 -9.12 15.43 14.64
N GLN A 146 -9.33 16.64 14.12
CA GLN A 146 -8.36 17.73 14.20
C GLN A 146 -8.07 18.21 15.63
N ARG A 147 -9.03 18.04 16.56
CA ARG A 147 -8.87 18.45 17.97
C ARG A 147 -8.12 17.43 18.82
N LEU A 148 -7.98 16.19 18.35
CA LEU A 148 -7.30 15.14 19.12
C LEU A 148 -5.78 15.40 19.17
N PRO A 149 -5.14 15.28 20.35
CA PRO A 149 -3.68 15.31 20.43
C PRO A 149 -3.11 14.12 19.65
N ALA A 150 -2.16 14.41 18.75
CA ALA A 150 -1.42 13.48 17.87
C ALA A 150 -1.56 11.98 18.24
N PRO A 151 -2.60 11.29 17.73
CA PRO A 151 -2.86 9.91 18.11
C PRO A 151 -1.80 8.98 17.51
N GLY A 152 -1.27 8.06 18.32
CA GLY A 152 -0.17 7.19 17.89
C GLY A 152 -0.56 6.09 16.91
N ASN A 153 -1.75 5.50 17.06
CA ASN A 153 -2.21 4.38 16.24
C ASN A 153 -3.47 4.76 15.43
N PRO A 154 -3.65 4.19 14.22
CA PRO A 154 -4.93 4.26 13.51
C PRO A 154 -6.08 3.70 14.35
N PHE A 155 -7.28 4.24 14.18
CA PHE A 155 -8.47 3.78 14.90
C PHE A 155 -9.72 3.86 14.04
N ILE A 156 -10.74 3.08 14.42
CA ILE A 156 -12.01 3.01 13.70
C ILE A 156 -12.97 4.08 14.23
N ILE A 157 -13.64 4.78 13.33
CA ILE A 157 -14.79 5.64 13.63
C ILE A 157 -15.94 5.27 12.70
N HIS A 158 -17.17 5.60 13.08
CA HIS A 158 -18.32 5.51 12.18
C HIS A 158 -18.72 6.90 11.67
N ILE A 159 -19.06 6.97 10.39
CA ILE A 159 -19.64 8.17 9.76
C ILE A 159 -20.90 7.72 9.04
N ALA A 160 -22.04 8.29 9.41
CA ALA A 160 -23.36 7.89 8.91
C ALA A 160 -23.63 6.37 9.02
N GLY A 161 -23.10 5.74 10.08
CA GLY A 161 -23.24 4.30 10.33
C GLY A 161 -22.20 3.41 9.63
N GLU A 162 -21.37 3.96 8.74
CA GLU A 162 -20.35 3.21 7.99
C GLU A 162 -18.97 3.29 8.65
N PRO A 163 -18.19 2.20 8.70
CA PRO A 163 -16.86 2.21 9.27
C PRO A 163 -15.86 2.99 8.40
N HIS A 164 -14.98 3.72 9.09
CA HIS A 164 -13.88 4.46 8.50
C HIS A 164 -12.62 4.30 9.35
N LEU A 165 -11.45 4.25 8.70
CA LEU A 165 -10.15 4.25 9.36
C LEU A 165 -9.63 5.69 9.47
N ALA A 166 -9.47 6.20 10.68
CA ALA A 166 -8.84 7.49 10.95
C ALA A 166 -7.34 7.29 11.21
N VAL A 167 -6.51 8.04 10.49
CA VAL A 167 -5.05 7.88 10.48
C VAL A 167 -4.37 9.22 10.69
N TYR A 168 -3.42 9.26 11.62
CA TYR A 168 -2.51 10.39 11.80
C TYR A 168 -1.11 10.00 11.36
N GLN A 169 -0.54 10.78 10.45
CA GLN A 169 0.81 10.62 9.93
C GLN A 169 1.72 11.67 10.58
N PRO A 170 2.50 11.32 11.62
CA PRO A 170 3.22 12.29 12.43
C PRO A 170 4.30 13.05 11.63
N ARG A 171 4.98 12.38 10.69
CA ARG A 171 6.03 12.99 9.87
C ARG A 171 5.48 14.02 8.87
N ALA A 172 4.38 13.68 8.21
CA ALA A 172 3.69 14.57 7.29
C ALA A 172 2.74 15.56 8.00
N GLN A 173 2.58 15.46 9.33
CA GLN A 173 1.55 16.14 10.12
C GLN A 173 0.15 16.05 9.49
N HIS A 174 -0.13 14.93 8.81
CA HIS A 174 -1.33 14.76 8.00
C HIS A 174 -2.36 13.90 8.72
N ARG A 175 -3.63 14.27 8.58
CA ARG A 175 -4.78 13.52 9.11
C ARG A 175 -5.68 13.11 7.96
N ALA A 176 -5.97 11.82 7.87
CA ALA A 176 -6.85 11.28 6.85
C ALA A 176 -7.91 10.37 7.45
N ILE A 177 -9.09 10.36 6.83
CA ILE A 177 -10.20 9.45 7.14
C ILE A 177 -10.51 8.67 5.87
N TYR A 178 -10.28 7.36 5.93
CA TYR A 178 -10.44 6.44 4.81
C TYR A 178 -11.72 5.64 4.97
N PRO A 179 -12.64 5.64 3.99
CA PRO A 179 -13.76 4.73 3.99
C PRO A 179 -13.24 3.30 3.78
N PHE A 180 -13.87 2.34 4.45
CA PHE A 180 -13.65 0.94 4.06
C PHE A 180 -14.31 0.66 2.71
N PRO A 181 -13.71 -0.18 1.87
CA PRO A 181 -14.38 -0.63 0.66
C PRO A 181 -15.68 -1.32 1.07
N ARG A 182 -16.80 -0.94 0.43
CA ARG A 182 -18.04 -1.71 0.56
C ARG A 182 -17.72 -3.13 0.10
N SER A 183 -18.05 -4.12 0.92
CA SER A 183 -17.86 -5.53 0.60
C SER A 183 -18.25 -5.80 -0.86
N LEU A 184 -17.36 -6.46 -1.62
CA LEU A 184 -17.64 -7.05 -2.94
C LEU A 184 -18.71 -8.15 -2.80
N ASN A 185 -19.94 -7.78 -2.48
CA ASN A 185 -21.10 -8.66 -2.56
C ASN A 185 -21.83 -8.32 -3.86
N SER A 186 -21.39 -8.98 -4.93
CA SER A 186 -22.21 -9.34 -6.10
C SER A 186 -21.42 -10.31 -6.98
N HIS A 187 -21.09 -11.47 -6.43
CA HIS A 187 -21.19 -12.69 -7.23
C HIS A 187 -22.67 -13.02 -7.32
N GLU A 188 -23.38 -12.44 -8.29
CA GLU A 188 -24.58 -13.07 -8.84
C GLU A 188 -24.11 -14.00 -9.96
N PRO A 189 -24.33 -15.32 -9.88
CA PRO A 189 -24.28 -16.19 -11.04
C PRO A 189 -25.59 -15.98 -11.81
N GLY A 190 -25.50 -15.33 -12.97
CA GLY A 190 -26.51 -15.41 -14.03
C GLY A 190 -26.16 -16.53 -15.00
#